data_AF-A0A942B7H0-F1
#
_entry.id   AF-A0A942B7H0-F1
#
_cell.length_a   1.000
_cell.length_b   1.000
_cell.length_c   1.000
_cell.angle_alpha   90.00
_cell.angle_beta   90.00
_cell.angle_gamma   90.00
#
_symmetry.space_group_name_H-M   'P 1'
#
loop_
_entity.id
_entity.type
_entity.pdbx_description
1 polymer ?
#
loop_
_entity_poly.entity_id
_entity_poly.type
_entity_poly.pdbx_seq_one_letter_code
_entity_poly.pdbx_strand_id
1 'polypeptide(L)'
;MKQWGRYSWSLFVISAGLLVASCNNSDATSSAVLTTNAPPPTATGPIVPKLSGNVPTEVTGASPTKTPEENRPFFDQFSWQSFIALCWPTNTSKRGVPANPNDPAMLLTMKNTTPIVWVSYKNQWDLFAQGNNRPSPWNSFDDPINPCPSAHSMTHVFGLAKGATLPNGKGLTGDIDEAFSVPLVDQQKNYALYEIRYNQPQYDFIRGSDSDPTTWIYLKKNLMTQEMKGGGTVTMPISNTTTPGAMLIKAAWKVITAVDDPSRYYIIDEPVFDPVSGKCIKMKLGLVGLHIAQKVDGFSEWIWSSFEQVDNVPGAPNARAPYSFNNGTSTPKTDRGYANKPTGTGALPVSQRVPVQVTRFNPIPTTPKGLSTVDLNALYQKAVGNAWLKYYELVITQWPTDDTSFKLYGSGGGIYPKDCGVAFPVDGCANTSMETYFQSKLDASTFGNSCMSCHYQAPGTDFSWSLQNRSH
;
A
#
# COMPACT_ATOMS: atom_id res chain seq x y z
N MET A 1 -43.75 8.49 -39.96
CA MET A 1 -45.02 9.23 -39.85
C MET A 1 -45.23 9.58 -38.38
N LYS A 2 -45.50 10.87 -38.10
CA LYS A 2 -45.81 11.54 -36.82
C LYS A 2 -44.69 11.64 -35.77
N GLN A 3 -44.61 12.70 -34.96
CA GLN A 3 -44.49 14.14 -35.20
C GLN A 3 -44.05 14.72 -33.83
N TRP A 4 -43.02 15.56 -33.85
CA TRP A 4 -42.79 16.80 -33.08
C TRP A 4 -43.46 17.00 -31.71
N GLY A 5 -42.62 17.32 -30.71
CA GLY A 5 -42.99 18.08 -29.51
C GLY A 5 -41.84 19.01 -29.10
N ARG A 6 -41.99 20.30 -29.39
CA ARG A 6 -41.09 21.40 -29.00
C ARG A 6 -41.36 21.79 -27.54
N TYR A 7 -40.32 22.11 -26.76
CA TYR A 7 -40.48 22.92 -25.55
C TYR A 7 -39.49 24.09 -25.50
N SER A 8 -40.03 25.17 -24.95
CA SER A 8 -39.67 26.58 -25.08
C SER A 8 -38.41 26.97 -24.31
N TRP A 9 -37.62 27.88 -24.89
CA TRP A 9 -36.57 28.64 -24.21
C TRP A 9 -37.22 29.81 -23.47
N SER A 10 -36.99 29.93 -22.17
CA SER A 10 -37.36 31.12 -21.39
C SER A 10 -36.10 31.79 -20.85
N LEU A 11 -35.92 33.05 -21.25
CA LEU A 11 -34.88 33.96 -20.78
C LEU A 11 -35.05 34.22 -19.28
N PHE A 12 -33.97 34.10 -18.50
CA PHE A 12 -33.87 34.71 -17.18
C PHE A 12 -33.04 35.99 -17.28
N VAL A 13 -33.66 37.09 -16.87
CA VAL A 13 -33.10 38.43 -16.74
C VAL A 13 -32.24 38.48 -15.48
N ILE A 14 -30.99 38.94 -15.62
CA ILE A 14 -30.08 39.23 -14.51
C ILE A 14 -30.41 40.64 -14.00
N SER A 15 -30.86 40.74 -12.75
CA SER A 15 -30.98 42.01 -12.02
C SER A 15 -29.80 42.14 -11.06
N ALA A 16 -28.94 43.12 -11.31
CA ALA A 16 -27.85 43.51 -10.44
C ALA A 16 -28.39 44.33 -9.25
N GLY A 17 -28.17 43.86 -8.03
CA GLY A 17 -28.45 44.58 -6.79
C GLY A 17 -27.16 44.78 -6.00
N LEU A 18 -26.72 46.03 -5.89
CA LEU A 18 -25.67 46.48 -4.96
C LEU A 18 -26.09 46.19 -3.52
N LEU A 19 -25.17 45.61 -2.73
CA LEU A 19 -25.25 45.59 -1.27
C LEU A 19 -24.02 46.29 -0.69
N VAL A 20 -24.32 47.37 0.04
CA VAL A 20 -23.41 48.28 0.70
C VAL A 20 -22.85 47.62 1.96
N ALA A 21 -21.52 47.66 2.11
CA ALA A 21 -20.82 47.26 3.32
C ALA A 21 -21.13 48.25 4.46
N SER A 22 -21.49 47.74 5.64
CA SER A 22 -21.41 48.49 6.88
C SER A 22 -20.58 47.70 7.89
N CYS A 23 -19.52 48.35 8.37
CA CYS A 23 -18.64 47.89 9.43
C CYS A 23 -19.34 48.10 10.77
N ASN A 24 -19.23 47.14 11.69
CA ASN A 24 -19.37 47.43 13.12
C ASN A 24 -18.24 46.72 13.88
N ASN A 25 -17.35 47.54 14.40
CA ASN A 25 -16.37 47.21 15.41
C ASN A 25 -17.07 46.90 16.73
N SER A 26 -16.64 45.85 17.39
CA SER A 26 -16.77 45.74 18.85
C SER A 26 -15.44 45.22 19.39
N ASP A 27 -14.67 46.16 19.95
CA ASP A 27 -13.47 45.93 20.73
C ASP A 27 -13.79 45.09 21.97
N ALA A 28 -13.07 43.99 22.14
CA ALA A 28 -12.90 43.32 23.43
C ALA A 28 -11.41 43.11 23.65
N THR A 29 -10.88 43.88 24.60
CA THR A 29 -9.52 43.86 25.12
C THR A 29 -9.12 42.47 25.62
N SER A 30 -8.03 41.90 25.10
CA SER A 30 -7.29 40.84 25.80
C SER A 30 -5.84 41.27 25.96
N SER A 31 -5.39 41.26 27.22
CA SER A 31 -4.04 41.61 27.64
C SER A 31 -3.02 40.65 27.03
N ALA A 32 -2.10 41.17 26.22
CA ALA A 32 -0.98 40.41 25.68
C ALA A 32 0.03 40.09 26.79
N VAL A 33 0.07 38.83 27.23
CA VAL A 33 1.25 38.28 27.90
C VAL A 33 2.27 37.99 26.80
N LEU A 34 3.35 38.76 26.78
CA LEU A 34 4.52 38.50 25.95
C LEU A 34 5.20 37.21 26.44
N THR A 35 4.80 36.07 25.92
CA THR A 35 5.65 34.87 25.94
C THR A 35 6.67 35.01 24.82
N THR A 36 7.93 35.08 25.19
CA THR A 36 9.06 35.01 24.27
C THR A 36 8.96 33.72 23.45
N ASN A 37 8.51 33.82 22.21
CA ASN A 37 8.56 32.72 21.25
C ASN A 37 10.03 32.43 20.96
N ALA A 38 10.59 31.46 21.67
CA ALA A 38 11.78 30.77 21.18
C ALA A 38 11.41 30.16 19.82
N PRO A 39 12.27 30.29 18.79
CA PRO A 39 12.03 29.62 17.53
C PRO A 39 11.90 28.11 17.77
N PRO A 40 11.08 27.39 16.98
CA PRO A 40 11.03 25.93 17.08
C PRO A 40 12.45 25.40 16.93
N PRO A 41 12.88 24.41 17.74
CA PRO A 41 14.21 23.86 17.59
C PRO A 41 14.35 23.33 16.17
N THR A 42 15.28 23.90 15.42
CA THR A 42 15.75 23.35 14.16
C THR A 42 16.27 21.95 14.47
N ALA A 43 15.48 20.92 14.16
CA ALA A 43 15.89 19.53 14.33
C ALA A 43 16.95 19.18 13.29
N THR A 44 18.20 19.57 13.55
CA THR A 44 19.41 19.17 12.82
C THR A 44 20.17 18.08 13.59
N GLY A 45 19.53 17.42 14.55
CA GLY A 45 20.07 16.24 15.21
C GLY A 45 20.12 15.02 14.28
N PRO A 46 21.01 14.05 14.53
CA PRO A 46 21.05 12.81 13.78
C PRO A 46 19.71 12.06 13.89
N ILE A 47 19.21 11.50 12.79
CA ILE A 47 18.08 10.57 12.84
C ILE A 47 18.51 9.36 13.67
N VAL A 48 17.76 9.05 14.72
CA VAL A 48 17.97 7.87 15.56
C VAL A 48 16.80 6.92 15.34
N PRO A 49 17.04 5.65 14.95
CA PRO A 49 15.97 4.67 14.80
C PRO A 49 15.19 4.50 16.09
N LYS A 50 13.87 4.64 16.00
CA LYS A 50 12.94 4.37 17.09
C LYS A 50 12.26 3.03 16.81
N LEU A 51 12.56 2.03 17.65
CA LEU A 51 11.89 0.73 17.60
C LEU A 51 10.62 0.79 18.47
N SER A 52 9.45 0.75 17.85
CA SER A 52 8.16 0.77 18.55
C SER A 52 7.10 0.02 17.74
N GLY A 53 6.18 -0.64 18.45
CA GLY A 53 4.99 -1.25 17.89
C GLY A 53 3.88 -0.24 17.57
N ASN A 54 4.01 1.03 17.95
CA ASN A 54 3.02 2.06 17.63
C ASN A 54 3.22 2.54 16.19
N VAL A 55 2.19 2.39 15.36
CA VAL A 55 2.18 2.93 14.00
C VAL A 55 2.25 4.46 14.08
N PRO A 56 3.19 5.12 13.36
CA PRO A 56 3.29 6.57 13.37
C PRO A 56 2.04 7.20 12.74
N THR A 57 1.60 8.33 13.29
CA THR A 57 0.39 9.04 12.84
C THR A 57 0.68 10.35 12.12
N GLU A 58 1.95 10.75 12.05
CA GLU A 58 2.43 11.98 11.44
C GLU A 58 3.89 11.82 10.95
N VAL A 59 4.33 12.69 10.05
CA VAL A 59 5.74 12.78 9.63
C VAL A 59 6.45 13.84 10.45
N THR A 60 7.16 13.42 11.50
CA THR A 60 7.89 14.35 12.37
C THR A 60 9.19 14.86 11.73
N GLY A 61 9.39 16.17 11.70
CA GLY A 61 10.65 16.82 11.31
C GLY A 61 10.72 17.33 9.86
N ALA A 62 9.77 16.96 9.02
CA ALA A 62 9.61 17.57 7.69
C ALA A 62 9.21 19.05 7.81
N SER A 63 9.66 19.88 6.86
CA SER A 63 9.35 21.31 6.82
C SER A 63 8.85 21.74 5.44
N PRO A 64 7.79 22.56 5.34
CA PRO A 64 7.34 23.10 4.05
C PRO A 64 8.37 24.06 3.42
N THR A 65 9.35 24.55 4.18
CA THR A 65 10.42 25.43 3.67
C THR A 65 11.60 24.68 3.05
N LYS A 66 11.64 23.35 3.17
CA LYS A 66 12.70 22.49 2.63
C LYS A 66 12.26 21.88 1.30
N THR A 67 13.22 21.57 0.44
CA THR A 67 12.95 20.80 -0.78
C THR A 67 12.44 19.40 -0.43
N PRO A 68 11.69 18.73 -1.33
CA PRO A 68 11.26 17.36 -1.11
C PRO A 68 12.45 16.39 -0.88
N GLU A 69 13.58 16.62 -1.53
CA GLU A 69 14.79 15.83 -1.29
C GLU A 69 15.34 16.01 0.14
N GLU A 70 15.42 17.24 0.64
CA GLU A 70 15.83 17.53 2.02
C GLU A 70 14.85 16.99 3.07
N ASN A 71 13.57 16.82 2.70
CA ASN A 71 12.55 16.22 3.54
C ASN A 71 12.52 14.69 3.50
N ARG A 72 13.06 14.05 2.44
CA ARG A 72 13.09 12.59 2.27
C ARG A 72 13.50 11.81 3.53
N PRO A 73 14.55 12.20 4.28
CA PRO A 73 14.96 11.44 5.47
C PRO A 73 13.83 11.27 6.50
N PHE A 74 12.94 12.25 6.65
CA PHE A 74 11.81 12.19 7.60
C PHE A 74 10.69 11.27 7.10
N PHE A 75 10.42 11.27 5.79
CA PHE A 75 9.47 10.36 5.16
C PHE A 75 9.98 8.91 5.16
N ASP A 76 11.27 8.71 4.92
CA ASP A 76 11.90 7.38 5.00
C ASP A 76 11.96 6.89 6.46
N GLN A 77 12.18 7.78 7.43
CA GLN A 77 12.05 7.47 8.85
C GLN A 77 10.62 7.03 9.19
N PHE A 78 9.61 7.76 8.71
CA PHE A 78 8.20 7.41 8.86
C PHE A 78 7.90 6.02 8.27
N SER A 79 8.33 5.77 7.04
CA SER A 79 8.18 4.47 6.35
C SER A 79 8.80 3.32 7.15
N TRP A 80 10.03 3.49 7.66
CA TRP A 80 10.69 2.49 8.50
C TRP A 80 9.98 2.26 9.84
N GLN A 81 9.49 3.32 10.48
CA GLN A 81 8.69 3.21 11.71
C GLN A 81 7.37 2.46 11.45
N SER A 82 6.69 2.76 10.34
CA SER A 82 5.49 2.02 9.92
C SER A 82 5.80 0.55 9.66
N PHE A 83 6.87 0.23 8.93
CA PHE A 83 7.27 -1.16 8.70
C PHE A 83 7.57 -1.91 10.00
N ILE A 84 8.32 -1.30 10.92
CA ILE A 84 8.63 -1.88 12.23
C ILE A 84 7.37 -2.10 13.06
N ALA A 85 6.47 -1.12 13.13
CA ALA A 85 5.24 -1.22 13.90
C ALA A 85 4.31 -2.31 13.35
N LEU A 86 4.20 -2.40 12.02
CA LEU A 86 3.41 -3.42 11.34
C LEU A 86 4.01 -4.82 11.49
N CYS A 87 5.34 -4.92 11.52
CA CYS A 87 6.08 -6.17 11.75
C CYS A 87 6.35 -6.47 13.24
N TRP A 88 5.72 -5.72 14.14
CA TRP A 88 5.82 -5.94 15.58
C TRP A 88 5.02 -7.19 15.99
N PRO A 89 5.42 -7.93 17.04
CA PRO A 89 4.59 -9.01 17.59
C PRO A 89 3.18 -8.52 17.93
N THR A 90 2.16 -9.26 17.49
CA THR A 90 0.75 -8.88 17.70
C THR A 90 0.13 -9.56 18.92
N ASN A 91 -0.93 -8.95 19.45
CA ASN A 91 -1.84 -9.59 20.39
C ASN A 91 -2.71 -10.61 19.63
N THR A 92 -2.57 -11.90 19.95
CA THR A 92 -3.29 -12.97 19.24
C THR A 92 -4.80 -13.00 19.49
N SER A 93 -5.31 -12.21 20.44
CA SER A 93 -6.75 -12.08 20.72
C SER A 93 -7.39 -10.83 20.12
N LYS A 94 -6.60 -9.88 19.59
CA LYS A 94 -7.10 -8.62 19.03
C LYS A 94 -6.34 -8.24 17.76
N ARG A 95 -7.07 -8.09 16.66
CA ARG A 95 -6.46 -7.71 15.38
C ARG A 95 -5.89 -6.30 15.45
N GLY A 96 -4.71 -6.13 14.90
CA GLY A 96 -4.03 -4.85 14.75
C GLY A 96 -3.42 -4.25 16.02
N VAL A 97 -3.41 -4.99 17.13
CA VAL A 97 -2.91 -4.49 18.41
C VAL A 97 -1.52 -5.03 18.69
N PRO A 98 -0.46 -4.20 18.72
CA PRO A 98 0.89 -4.64 19.06
C PRO A 98 0.97 -5.11 20.52
N ALA A 99 1.76 -6.15 20.77
CA ALA A 99 2.11 -6.58 22.13
C ALA A 99 3.25 -5.70 22.68
N ASN A 100 3.02 -5.08 23.84
CA ASN A 100 3.99 -4.22 24.54
C ASN A 100 4.72 -3.24 23.58
N PRO A 101 4.01 -2.32 22.91
CA PRO A 101 4.54 -1.54 21.78
C PRO A 101 5.71 -0.59 22.11
N ASN A 102 6.01 -0.39 23.39
CA ASN A 102 7.10 0.47 23.85
C ASN A 102 8.33 -0.31 24.31
N ASP A 103 8.33 -1.65 24.19
CA ASP A 103 9.46 -2.50 24.59
C ASP A 103 10.19 -3.09 23.36
N PRO A 104 11.34 -2.53 22.95
CA PRO A 104 12.15 -3.05 21.85
C PRO A 104 12.53 -4.52 21.96
N ALA A 105 12.59 -5.09 23.17
CA ALA A 105 12.91 -6.50 23.35
C ALA A 105 11.89 -7.41 22.64
N MET A 106 10.64 -6.97 22.51
CA MET A 106 9.59 -7.69 21.77
C MET A 106 10.02 -7.97 20.33
N LEU A 107 10.55 -6.98 19.63
CA LEU A 107 11.01 -7.11 18.26
C LEU A 107 12.38 -7.79 18.16
N LEU A 108 13.31 -7.45 19.06
CA LEU A 108 14.70 -7.92 18.97
C LEU A 108 14.84 -9.42 19.30
N THR A 109 13.88 -10.02 19.99
CA THR A 109 13.91 -11.43 20.40
C THR A 109 12.91 -12.32 19.67
N MET A 110 12.07 -11.76 18.80
CA MET A 110 11.04 -12.53 18.12
C MET A 110 11.64 -13.52 17.11
N LYS A 111 10.97 -14.66 16.98
CA LYS A 111 11.21 -15.58 15.85
C LYS A 111 10.60 -14.99 14.59
N ASN A 112 11.14 -15.36 13.45
CA ASN A 112 10.61 -14.97 12.13
C ASN A 112 9.28 -15.65 11.76
N THR A 113 8.72 -16.48 12.63
CA THR A 113 7.38 -17.06 12.54
C THR A 113 6.40 -16.48 13.57
N THR A 114 6.83 -15.50 14.37
CA THR A 114 5.98 -14.87 15.39
C THR A 114 4.89 -14.07 14.68
N PRO A 115 3.59 -14.27 14.97
CA PRO A 115 2.53 -13.46 14.37
C PRO A 115 2.75 -11.95 14.60
N ILE A 116 2.65 -11.18 13.52
CA ILE A 116 2.89 -9.73 13.51
C ILE A 116 1.61 -8.91 13.32
N VAL A 117 1.67 -7.60 13.56
CA VAL A 117 0.48 -6.73 13.57
C VAL A 117 -0.27 -6.78 12.24
N TRP A 118 0.41 -6.55 11.10
CA TRP A 118 -0.29 -6.43 9.83
C TRP A 118 -0.88 -7.75 9.31
N VAL A 119 -0.29 -8.90 9.66
CA VAL A 119 -0.89 -10.19 9.29
C VAL A 119 -2.18 -10.43 10.04
N SER A 120 -2.41 -9.78 11.18
CA SER A 120 -3.69 -9.86 11.87
C SER A 120 -4.77 -8.96 11.25
N TYR A 121 -4.46 -8.06 10.33
CA TYR A 121 -5.45 -7.22 9.65
C TYR A 121 -6.43 -8.04 8.79
N LYS A 122 -7.61 -7.47 8.57
CA LYS A 122 -8.63 -8.04 7.67
C LYS A 122 -8.11 -8.06 6.25
N ASN A 123 -8.22 -9.21 5.60
CA ASN A 123 -7.82 -9.37 4.20
C ASN A 123 -8.94 -8.87 3.26
N GLN A 124 -8.64 -8.74 1.97
CA GLN A 124 -9.61 -8.26 0.99
C GLN A 124 -10.88 -9.11 0.86
N TRP A 125 -10.78 -10.43 1.07
CA TRP A 125 -11.88 -11.38 1.00
C TRP A 125 -12.80 -11.31 2.22
N ASP A 126 -12.31 -10.79 3.34
CA ASP A 126 -13.13 -10.50 4.51
C ASP A 126 -14.10 -9.33 4.27
N LEU A 127 -13.85 -8.52 3.24
CA LEU A 127 -14.61 -7.30 2.94
C LEU A 127 -15.41 -7.41 1.63
N PHE A 128 -14.88 -8.11 0.64
CA PHE A 128 -15.47 -8.18 -0.71
C PHE A 128 -15.83 -9.61 -1.12
N ALA A 129 -16.48 -9.75 -2.28
CA ALA A 129 -16.89 -11.02 -2.88
C ALA A 129 -17.90 -11.86 -2.07
N GLN A 130 -18.63 -11.22 -1.15
CA GLN A 130 -19.64 -11.85 -0.28
C GLN A 130 -21.09 -11.59 -0.73
N GLY A 131 -21.30 -10.88 -1.85
CA GLY A 131 -22.63 -10.48 -2.31
C GLY A 131 -23.33 -9.59 -1.27
N ASN A 132 -24.64 -9.75 -1.07
CA ASN A 132 -25.36 -8.93 -0.08
C ASN A 132 -25.04 -9.30 1.39
N ASN A 133 -24.18 -10.29 1.63
CA ASN A 133 -23.82 -10.68 3.00
C ASN A 133 -22.96 -9.60 3.65
N ARG A 134 -23.16 -9.46 4.95
CA ARG A 134 -22.45 -8.49 5.79
C ARG A 134 -21.03 -8.99 6.08
N PRO A 135 -19.97 -8.22 5.74
CA PRO A 135 -18.62 -8.49 6.22
C PRO A 135 -18.58 -8.64 7.74
N SER A 136 -17.81 -9.60 8.25
CA SER A 136 -17.76 -9.90 9.69
C SER A 136 -17.20 -8.74 10.52
N PRO A 137 -17.51 -8.61 11.82
CA PRO A 137 -16.92 -7.55 12.66
C PRO A 137 -15.39 -7.63 12.69
N TRP A 138 -14.71 -6.50 12.97
CA TRP A 138 -13.24 -6.40 12.94
C TRP A 138 -12.54 -7.57 13.65
N ASN A 139 -12.88 -7.87 14.91
CA ASN A 139 -12.21 -8.93 15.66
C ASN A 139 -12.67 -10.37 15.34
N SER A 140 -13.55 -10.58 14.36
CA SER A 140 -13.89 -11.93 13.90
C SER A 140 -12.75 -12.53 13.06
N PHE A 141 -12.48 -13.82 13.28
CA PHE A 141 -11.59 -14.66 12.47
C PHE A 141 -12.36 -15.57 11.51
N ASP A 142 -13.65 -15.30 11.33
CA ASP A 142 -14.46 -15.94 10.31
C ASP A 142 -14.06 -15.37 8.95
N ASP A 143 -13.67 -16.28 8.06
CA ASP A 143 -13.25 -16.00 6.70
C ASP A 143 -14.35 -16.53 5.75
N PRO A 144 -15.40 -15.74 5.50
CA PRO A 144 -16.61 -16.22 4.81
C PRO A 144 -16.33 -16.62 3.36
N ILE A 145 -15.30 -16.02 2.74
CA ILE A 145 -14.80 -16.38 1.42
C ILE A 145 -13.38 -16.91 1.60
N ASN A 146 -13.26 -18.22 1.72
CA ASN A 146 -11.97 -18.88 1.85
C ASN A 146 -11.79 -19.97 0.78
N PRO A 147 -10.86 -19.81 -0.19
CA PRO A 147 -10.57 -20.86 -1.16
C PRO A 147 -9.97 -22.13 -0.51
N CYS A 148 -9.48 -22.01 0.73
CA CYS A 148 -8.94 -23.07 1.57
C CYS A 148 -9.68 -23.19 2.92
N PRO A 149 -10.87 -23.82 2.95
CA PRO A 149 -11.83 -23.77 4.06
C PRO A 149 -11.36 -24.38 5.39
N SER A 150 -10.14 -24.91 5.48
CA SER A 150 -9.59 -25.55 6.68
C SER A 150 -8.75 -24.64 7.58
N ALA A 151 -8.64 -23.34 7.28
CA ALA A 151 -7.81 -22.42 8.06
C ALA A 151 -8.61 -21.18 8.51
N HIS A 152 -8.99 -21.18 9.78
CA HIS A 152 -9.44 -20.00 10.52
C HIS A 152 -8.28 -19.54 11.40
N SER A 153 -7.31 -18.84 10.81
CA SER A 153 -6.08 -18.43 11.48
C SER A 153 -5.82 -16.95 11.27
N MET A 154 -5.30 -16.29 12.31
CA MET A 154 -4.83 -14.91 12.24
C MET A 154 -3.76 -14.71 11.15
N THR A 155 -2.99 -15.76 10.82
CA THR A 155 -1.88 -15.69 9.86
C THR A 155 -2.24 -16.18 8.46
N HIS A 156 -3.52 -16.50 8.21
CA HIS A 156 -3.92 -17.11 6.95
C HIS A 156 -3.67 -16.19 5.76
N VAL A 157 -2.92 -16.68 4.77
CA VAL A 157 -2.59 -15.92 3.56
C VAL A 157 -3.44 -16.37 2.39
N PHE A 158 -4.20 -15.40 1.87
CA PHE A 158 -5.03 -15.55 0.68
C PHE A 158 -4.27 -15.14 -0.58
N GLY A 159 -3.02 -15.58 -0.67
CA GLY A 159 -2.10 -15.22 -1.72
C GLY A 159 -2.50 -15.85 -3.05
N LEU A 160 -2.73 -15.02 -4.08
CA LEU A 160 -2.97 -15.49 -5.45
C LEU A 160 -1.84 -15.05 -6.37
N ALA A 161 -1.54 -15.88 -7.38
CA ALA A 161 -0.66 -15.46 -8.47
C ALA A 161 -1.38 -14.43 -9.36
N LYS A 162 -0.66 -13.40 -9.82
CA LYS A 162 -1.18 -12.38 -10.74
C LYS A 162 -1.70 -12.97 -12.05
N GLY A 163 -2.61 -12.26 -12.71
CA GLY A 163 -3.22 -12.68 -13.98
C GLY A 163 -4.32 -13.72 -13.79
N ALA A 164 -4.95 -14.14 -14.89
CA ALA A 164 -6.05 -15.12 -14.91
C ALA A 164 -5.60 -16.56 -14.58
N THR A 165 -4.83 -16.74 -13.50
CA THR A 165 -4.32 -18.04 -13.07
C THR A 165 -5.41 -18.90 -12.42
N LEU A 166 -6.47 -18.30 -11.89
CA LEU A 166 -7.62 -19.03 -11.35
C LEU A 166 -8.50 -19.65 -12.46
N PRO A 167 -8.96 -20.92 -12.31
CA PRO A 167 -9.97 -21.50 -13.18
C PRO A 167 -11.27 -20.67 -13.19
N ASN A 168 -11.93 -20.61 -14.34
CA ASN A 168 -13.23 -19.97 -14.63
C ASN A 168 -13.28 -18.45 -14.81
N GLY A 169 -12.23 -17.66 -14.60
CA GLY A 169 -12.13 -16.26 -15.08
C GLY A 169 -13.33 -15.31 -14.85
N LYS A 170 -14.31 -15.67 -14.00
CA LYS A 170 -15.62 -15.00 -13.89
C LYS A 170 -16.27 -15.05 -12.49
N GLY A 171 -15.59 -15.54 -11.45
CA GLY A 171 -16.19 -15.67 -10.11
C GLY A 171 -15.51 -14.92 -8.96
N LEU A 172 -14.22 -14.60 -9.09
CA LEU A 172 -13.40 -13.95 -8.06
C LEU A 172 -12.57 -12.78 -8.67
N THR A 173 -13.10 -12.17 -9.72
CA THR A 173 -12.36 -11.46 -10.78
C THR A 173 -11.76 -10.10 -10.44
N GLY A 174 -11.76 -9.67 -9.18
CA GLY A 174 -11.16 -8.40 -8.78
C GLY A 174 -9.62 -8.40 -8.72
N ASP A 175 -8.97 -9.56 -8.52
CA ASP A 175 -7.50 -9.62 -8.42
C ASP A 175 -6.82 -9.37 -9.76
N ILE A 176 -7.50 -9.73 -10.85
CA ILE A 176 -7.00 -9.60 -12.22
C ILE A 176 -6.98 -8.12 -12.63
N ASP A 177 -7.91 -7.31 -12.10
CA ASP A 177 -7.98 -5.88 -12.41
C ASP A 177 -6.99 -5.03 -11.60
N GLU A 178 -6.53 -5.49 -10.43
CA GLU A 178 -5.39 -4.89 -9.71
C GLU A 178 -4.03 -5.47 -10.10
N ALA A 179 -4.06 -6.63 -10.74
CA ALA A 179 -2.93 -7.29 -11.34
C ALA A 179 -2.96 -7.04 -12.85
N PHE A 180 -2.72 -5.79 -13.25
CA PHE A 180 -2.51 -5.36 -14.65
C PHE A 180 -1.37 -6.11 -15.38
N SER A 181 -0.88 -7.22 -14.84
CA SER A 181 0.29 -7.95 -15.30
C SER A 181 0.13 -9.46 -15.23
N VAL A 182 1.14 -10.11 -15.78
CA VAL A 182 1.30 -11.57 -15.79
C VAL A 182 1.88 -12.08 -14.46
N PRO A 183 1.81 -13.39 -14.17
CA PRO A 183 2.44 -13.96 -12.98
C PRO A 183 3.95 -13.68 -12.94
N LEU A 184 4.50 -13.47 -11.74
CA LEU A 184 5.94 -13.50 -11.51
C LEU A 184 6.34 -14.94 -11.13
N VAL A 185 7.32 -15.50 -11.84
CA VAL A 185 7.84 -16.86 -11.60
C VAL A 185 9.25 -16.75 -11.03
N ASP A 186 9.47 -17.34 -9.84
CA ASP A 186 10.77 -17.37 -9.18
C ASP A 186 11.76 -18.32 -9.87
N GLN A 187 13.02 -18.31 -9.42
CA GLN A 187 14.09 -19.17 -9.97
C GLN A 187 13.88 -20.67 -9.69
N GLN A 188 12.94 -21.02 -8.81
CA GLN A 188 12.52 -22.38 -8.49
C GLN A 188 11.22 -22.78 -9.21
N LYS A 189 10.74 -21.96 -10.15
CA LYS A 189 9.50 -22.15 -10.94
C LYS A 189 8.20 -22.08 -10.14
N ASN A 190 8.22 -21.48 -8.95
CA ASN A 190 7.00 -21.17 -8.20
C ASN A 190 6.47 -19.80 -8.61
N TYR A 191 5.16 -19.62 -8.51
CA TYR A 191 4.56 -18.30 -8.63
C TYR A 191 4.78 -17.50 -7.35
N ALA A 192 5.13 -16.23 -7.48
CA ALA A 192 4.95 -15.28 -6.40
C ALA A 192 3.44 -15.06 -6.16
N LEU A 193 3.06 -14.98 -4.89
CA LEU A 193 1.68 -14.83 -4.44
C LEU A 193 1.48 -13.44 -3.84
N TYR A 194 0.27 -12.88 -3.98
CA TYR A 194 -0.02 -11.53 -3.51
C TYR A 194 -1.30 -11.49 -2.69
N GLU A 195 -1.31 -10.68 -1.64
CA GLU A 195 -2.51 -10.41 -0.84
C GLU A 195 -2.62 -8.93 -0.50
N ILE A 196 -3.83 -8.51 -0.16
CA ILE A 196 -4.15 -7.15 0.29
C ILE A 196 -4.89 -7.23 1.64
N ARG A 197 -4.53 -6.34 2.56
CA ARG A 197 -5.13 -6.21 3.88
C ARG A 197 -5.39 -4.76 4.24
N TYR A 198 -6.38 -4.55 5.11
CA TYR A 198 -6.81 -3.23 5.57
C TYR A 198 -6.72 -3.14 7.10
N ASN A 199 -6.18 -2.03 7.60
CA ASN A 199 -6.26 -1.76 9.04
C ASN A 199 -7.72 -1.48 9.48
N GLN A 200 -7.94 -1.39 10.78
CA GLN A 200 -9.27 -1.20 11.34
C GLN A 200 -9.98 0.07 10.82
N PRO A 201 -9.35 1.28 10.84
CA PRO A 201 -9.98 2.47 10.28
C PRO A 201 -10.51 2.29 8.85
N GLN A 202 -9.70 1.73 7.95
CA GLN A 202 -10.12 1.53 6.57
C GLN A 202 -11.21 0.46 6.45
N TYR A 203 -11.06 -0.66 7.17
CA TYR A 203 -12.05 -1.73 7.17
C TYR A 203 -13.40 -1.23 7.66
N ASP A 204 -13.45 -0.58 8.82
CA ASP A 204 -14.68 -0.09 9.43
C ASP A 204 -15.34 1.01 8.58
N PHE A 205 -14.57 1.86 7.91
CA PHE A 205 -15.10 2.84 6.95
C PHE A 205 -15.79 2.17 5.76
N ILE A 206 -15.15 1.18 5.13
CA ILE A 206 -15.74 0.50 3.98
C ILE A 206 -16.93 -0.37 4.40
N ARG A 207 -16.78 -1.06 5.53
CA ARG A 207 -17.81 -1.90 6.15
C ARG A 207 -19.03 -1.07 6.54
N GLY A 208 -18.86 0.15 7.04
CA GLY A 208 -19.93 1.04 7.51
C GLY A 208 -20.59 0.58 8.82
N SER A 209 -21.52 1.37 9.34
CA SER A 209 -22.22 1.15 10.61
C SER A 209 -23.21 -0.02 10.52
N ASP A 210 -23.29 -0.85 11.54
CA ASP A 210 -24.31 -1.92 11.62
C ASP A 210 -25.73 -1.38 11.78
N SER A 211 -25.91 -0.14 12.25
CA SER A 211 -27.22 0.49 12.40
C SER A 211 -27.74 1.18 11.13
N ASP A 212 -26.91 1.37 10.11
CA ASP A 212 -27.25 2.12 8.92
C ASP A 212 -26.67 1.49 7.64
N PRO A 213 -27.47 0.66 6.94
CA PRO A 213 -27.07 0.03 5.68
C PRO A 213 -26.71 1.00 4.55
N THR A 214 -27.07 2.29 4.64
CA THR A 214 -26.68 3.28 3.61
C THR A 214 -25.20 3.65 3.69
N THR A 215 -24.54 3.34 4.81
CA THR A 215 -23.10 3.59 5.02
C THR A 215 -22.22 2.45 4.50
N TRP A 216 -22.79 1.34 4.03
CA TRP A 216 -22.05 0.15 3.59
C TRP A 216 -21.49 0.35 2.18
N ILE A 217 -20.32 0.98 2.06
CA ILE A 217 -19.74 1.32 0.75
C ILE A 217 -18.99 0.16 0.07
N TYR A 218 -18.90 -1.02 0.71
CA TYR A 218 -18.60 -2.26 -0.03
C TYR A 218 -19.73 -2.63 -1.03
N LEU A 219 -20.94 -2.07 -0.84
CA LEU A 219 -22.02 -2.17 -1.82
C LEU A 219 -21.92 -1.04 -2.84
N LYS A 220 -21.90 -1.37 -4.13
CA LYS A 220 -21.63 -0.41 -5.23
C LYS A 220 -22.60 0.76 -5.23
N LYS A 221 -23.89 0.50 -4.97
CA LYS A 221 -24.94 1.53 -4.90
C LYS A 221 -24.64 2.60 -3.83
N ASN A 222 -24.18 2.18 -2.67
CA ASN A 222 -23.86 3.09 -1.57
C ASN A 222 -22.57 3.85 -1.86
N LEU A 223 -21.55 3.17 -2.39
CA LEU A 223 -20.31 3.81 -2.83
C LEU A 223 -20.59 4.96 -3.80
N MET A 224 -21.34 4.70 -4.88
CA MET A 224 -21.71 5.72 -5.85
C MET A 224 -22.45 6.90 -5.20
N THR A 225 -23.33 6.61 -4.24
CA THR A 225 -24.07 7.65 -3.49
C THR A 225 -23.13 8.53 -2.68
N GLN A 226 -22.13 7.94 -2.01
CA GLN A 226 -21.17 8.68 -1.20
C GLN A 226 -20.17 9.46 -2.07
N GLU A 227 -19.70 8.88 -3.18
CA GLU A 227 -18.88 9.59 -4.16
C GLU A 227 -19.58 10.84 -4.69
N MET A 228 -20.86 10.73 -5.08
CA MET A 228 -21.64 11.90 -5.54
C MET A 228 -21.75 12.99 -4.47
N LYS A 229 -21.96 12.62 -3.20
CA LYS A 229 -22.02 13.58 -2.09
C LYS A 229 -20.66 14.25 -1.82
N GLY A 230 -19.56 13.53 -2.02
CA GLY A 230 -18.20 14.02 -1.83
C GLY A 230 -17.59 14.69 -3.06
N GLY A 231 -18.41 15.16 -4.01
CA GLY A 231 -17.90 15.86 -5.21
C GLY A 231 -17.18 14.93 -6.20
N GLY A 232 -17.55 13.66 -6.23
CA GLY A 232 -16.97 12.63 -7.09
C GLY A 232 -15.92 11.76 -6.39
N THR A 233 -15.70 11.92 -5.08
CA THR A 233 -14.79 11.08 -4.30
C THR A 233 -15.35 10.72 -2.93
N VAL A 234 -14.97 9.56 -2.40
CA VAL A 234 -15.02 9.30 -0.96
C VAL A 234 -13.69 9.68 -0.32
N THR A 235 -13.70 10.08 0.95
CA THR A 235 -12.46 10.37 1.70
C THR A 235 -12.31 9.36 2.81
N MET A 236 -11.24 8.57 2.76
CA MET A 236 -10.91 7.58 3.77
C MET A 236 -10.48 8.27 5.08
N PRO A 237 -10.61 7.57 6.23
CA PRO A 237 -10.21 8.12 7.52
C PRO A 237 -8.76 8.61 7.51
N ILE A 238 -8.56 9.85 7.94
CA ILE A 238 -7.24 10.48 8.11
C ILE A 238 -6.72 10.23 9.52
N SER A 239 -5.40 10.22 9.70
CA SER A 239 -4.80 10.07 11.04
C SER A 239 -5.14 11.27 11.93
N ASN A 240 -5.03 11.07 13.24
CA ASN A 240 -4.96 12.16 14.21
C ASN A 240 -3.81 11.90 15.20
N THR A 241 -3.68 12.73 16.23
CA THR A 241 -2.58 12.65 17.21
C THR A 241 -2.48 11.33 17.98
N THR A 242 -3.53 10.50 17.98
CA THR A 242 -3.59 9.26 18.76
C THR A 242 -3.98 8.02 17.96
N THR A 243 -4.58 8.19 16.77
CA THR A 243 -5.04 7.06 15.94
C THR A 243 -4.50 7.16 14.51
N PRO A 244 -3.98 6.05 13.95
CA PRO A 244 -3.62 6.02 12.53
C PRO A 244 -4.86 6.18 11.65
N GLY A 245 -4.67 6.76 10.47
CA GLY A 245 -5.70 6.81 9.44
C GLY A 245 -5.89 5.45 8.74
N ALA A 246 -6.59 5.45 7.62
CA ALA A 246 -6.71 4.31 6.74
C ALA A 246 -5.33 3.80 6.29
N MET A 247 -5.17 2.47 6.28
CA MET A 247 -3.98 1.82 5.76
C MET A 247 -4.31 0.60 4.92
N LEU A 248 -3.68 0.52 3.77
CA LEU A 248 -3.70 -0.63 2.87
C LEU A 248 -2.31 -1.25 2.84
N ILE A 249 -2.26 -2.55 3.09
CA ILE A 249 -1.05 -3.36 2.99
C ILE A 249 -1.19 -4.27 1.78
N LYS A 250 -0.21 -4.25 0.88
CA LYS A 250 -0.08 -5.24 -0.19
C LYS A 250 1.18 -6.03 0.07
N ALA A 251 1.09 -7.35 0.12
CA ALA A 251 2.23 -8.23 0.39
C ALA A 251 2.50 -9.15 -0.80
N ALA A 252 3.77 -9.43 -1.04
CA ALA A 252 4.24 -10.39 -2.03
C ALA A 252 5.01 -11.50 -1.31
N TRP A 253 4.72 -12.74 -1.69
CA TRP A 253 5.22 -13.95 -1.04
C TRP A 253 5.88 -14.86 -2.06
N LYS A 254 6.99 -15.51 -1.67
CA LYS A 254 7.55 -16.64 -2.40
C LYS A 254 7.29 -17.95 -1.66
N VAL A 255 7.33 -19.06 -2.38
CA VAL A 255 7.41 -20.39 -1.77
C VAL A 255 8.85 -20.62 -1.29
N ILE A 256 9.01 -21.04 -0.05
CA ILE A 256 10.31 -21.40 0.53
C ILE A 256 10.60 -22.87 0.21
N THR A 257 11.74 -23.11 -0.40
CA THR A 257 12.22 -24.42 -0.85
C THR A 257 13.51 -24.82 -0.13
N ALA A 258 14.07 -25.97 -0.48
CA ALA A 258 15.32 -26.45 0.10
C ALA A 258 16.56 -25.60 -0.24
N VAL A 259 16.49 -24.73 -1.26
CA VAL A 259 17.62 -23.86 -1.63
C VAL A 259 17.64 -22.55 -0.85
N ASP A 260 16.55 -22.23 -0.17
CA ASP A 260 16.37 -20.98 0.56
C ASP A 260 16.85 -21.12 2.02
N ASP A 261 17.35 -20.02 2.58
CA ASP A 261 17.59 -19.91 4.03
C ASP A 261 16.35 -19.27 4.69
N PRO A 262 15.46 -20.07 5.32
CA PRO A 262 14.21 -19.55 5.87
C PRO A 262 14.43 -18.52 6.99
N SER A 263 15.59 -18.51 7.65
CA SER A 263 15.87 -17.56 8.74
C SER A 263 15.95 -16.10 8.28
N ARG A 264 16.08 -15.88 6.96
CA ARG A 264 16.21 -14.56 6.33
C ARG A 264 14.88 -13.91 5.92
N TYR A 265 13.77 -14.64 6.08
CA TYR A 265 12.44 -14.20 5.70
C TYR A 265 11.51 -14.17 6.90
N TYR A 266 10.48 -13.33 6.87
CA TYR A 266 9.28 -13.59 7.66
C TYR A 266 8.54 -14.78 7.07
N ILE A 267 8.27 -15.78 7.90
CA ILE A 267 7.76 -17.09 7.48
C ILE A 267 6.35 -17.30 8.00
N ILE A 268 5.48 -17.73 7.10
CA ILE A 268 4.17 -18.29 7.40
C ILE A 268 4.07 -19.71 6.83
N ASP A 269 3.22 -20.54 7.41
CA ASP A 269 3.05 -21.95 7.03
C ASP A 269 1.55 -22.28 7.02
N GLU A 270 0.92 -22.05 5.88
CA GLU A 270 -0.55 -22.04 5.73
C GLU A 270 -1.00 -22.80 4.47
N PRO A 271 -2.26 -23.27 4.41
CA PRO A 271 -2.82 -23.85 3.19
C PRO A 271 -3.07 -22.76 2.15
N VAL A 272 -2.42 -22.91 0.99
CA VAL A 272 -2.53 -22.01 -0.17
C VAL A 272 -3.27 -22.73 -1.29
N PHE A 273 -4.19 -22.04 -1.96
CA PHE A 273 -4.87 -22.57 -3.13
C PHE A 273 -3.89 -22.66 -4.31
N ASP A 274 -3.62 -23.87 -4.79
CA ASP A 274 -2.86 -24.08 -6.02
C ASP A 274 -3.80 -24.08 -7.22
N PRO A 275 -3.73 -23.07 -8.11
CA PRO A 275 -4.61 -22.97 -9.25
C PRO A 275 -4.36 -24.05 -10.31
N VAL A 276 -3.21 -24.74 -10.30
CA VAL A 276 -2.93 -25.83 -11.25
C VAL A 276 -3.66 -27.09 -10.84
N SER A 277 -3.54 -27.51 -9.57
CA SER A 277 -4.20 -28.73 -9.09
C SER A 277 -5.64 -28.51 -8.64
N GLY A 278 -6.06 -27.25 -8.40
CA GLY A 278 -7.36 -26.91 -7.83
C GLY A 278 -7.51 -27.31 -6.36
N LYS A 279 -6.39 -27.54 -5.66
CA LYS A 279 -6.36 -28.01 -4.27
C LYS A 279 -5.64 -27.02 -3.37
N CYS A 280 -5.99 -27.06 -2.09
CA CYS A 280 -5.22 -26.36 -1.06
C CYS A 280 -4.04 -27.21 -0.61
N ILE A 281 -2.86 -26.63 -0.71
CA ILE A 281 -1.60 -27.28 -0.38
C ILE A 281 -0.94 -26.46 0.71
N LYS A 282 -0.51 -27.12 1.78
CA LYS A 282 0.24 -26.46 2.84
C LYS A 282 1.61 -26.06 2.29
N MET A 283 1.89 -24.75 2.30
CA MET A 283 3.13 -24.19 1.76
C MET A 283 3.78 -23.27 2.80
N LYS A 284 5.10 -23.39 2.91
CA LYS A 284 5.91 -22.41 3.66
C LYS A 284 6.16 -21.21 2.74
N LEU A 285 5.69 -20.04 3.14
CA LEU A 285 5.88 -18.81 2.38
C LEU A 285 6.83 -17.86 3.09
N GLY A 286 7.62 -17.14 2.31
CA GLY A 286 8.52 -16.08 2.76
C GLY A 286 8.11 -14.73 2.19
N LEU A 287 8.01 -13.71 3.04
CA LEU A 287 7.67 -12.35 2.59
C LEU A 287 8.82 -11.79 1.74
N VAL A 288 8.53 -11.40 0.51
CA VAL A 288 9.51 -10.86 -0.45
C VAL A 288 9.27 -9.40 -0.81
N GLY A 289 8.07 -8.87 -0.60
CA GLY A 289 7.78 -7.46 -0.82
C GLY A 289 6.59 -6.98 0.00
N LEU A 290 6.58 -5.70 0.35
CA LEU A 290 5.49 -5.09 1.12
C LEU A 290 5.28 -3.65 0.66
N HIS A 291 4.06 -3.32 0.28
CA HIS A 291 3.61 -1.93 0.16
C HIS A 291 2.76 -1.55 1.36
N ILE A 292 3.00 -0.34 1.85
CA ILE A 292 2.24 0.30 2.92
C ILE A 292 1.74 1.62 2.34
N ALA A 293 0.43 1.74 2.15
CA ALA A 293 -0.21 3.03 1.86
C ALA A 293 -0.90 3.49 3.14
N GLN A 294 -0.59 4.71 3.59
CA GLN A 294 -1.14 5.26 4.83
C GLN A 294 -1.71 6.66 4.60
N LYS A 295 -2.97 6.86 5.01
CA LYS A 295 -3.63 8.17 5.03
C LYS A 295 -3.18 8.93 6.27
N VAL A 296 -2.47 10.04 6.05
CA VAL A 296 -1.86 10.86 7.11
C VAL A 296 -2.36 12.29 7.00
N ASP A 297 -2.61 12.93 8.13
CA ASP A 297 -2.95 14.35 8.19
C ASP A 297 -1.89 15.21 7.47
N GLY A 298 -2.36 16.13 6.63
CA GLY A 298 -1.50 16.93 5.74
C GLY A 298 -1.03 16.25 4.45
N PHE A 299 -1.44 15.01 4.15
CA PHE A 299 -1.08 14.29 2.92
C PHE A 299 -2.31 13.63 2.25
N SER A 300 -3.07 14.44 1.51
CA SER A 300 -4.32 14.04 0.85
C SER A 300 -4.18 12.83 -0.07
N GLU A 301 -3.08 12.71 -0.82
CA GLU A 301 -2.83 11.59 -1.73
C GLU A 301 -2.03 10.45 -1.08
N TRP A 302 -2.06 10.34 0.26
CA TRP A 302 -1.44 9.29 1.06
C TRP A 302 0.10 9.32 1.03
N ILE A 303 0.70 8.65 2.01
CA ILE A 303 2.13 8.31 2.00
C ILE A 303 2.25 6.84 1.59
N TRP A 304 3.14 6.56 0.64
CA TRP A 304 3.35 5.25 0.05
C TRP A 304 4.76 4.76 0.32
N SER A 305 4.90 3.63 1.00
CA SER A 305 6.18 3.01 1.33
C SER A 305 6.30 1.66 0.64
N SER A 306 7.42 1.40 -0.02
CA SER A 306 7.71 0.09 -0.64
C SER A 306 8.95 -0.55 -0.04
N PHE A 307 8.81 -1.76 0.47
CA PHE A 307 9.87 -2.58 1.06
C PHE A 307 10.11 -3.86 0.26
N GLU A 308 11.35 -4.31 0.24
CA GLU A 308 11.77 -5.57 -0.40
C GLU A 308 12.62 -6.42 0.53
N GLN A 309 12.59 -7.73 0.31
CA GLN A 309 13.57 -8.65 0.87
C GLN A 309 14.86 -8.60 0.04
N VAL A 310 16.01 -8.50 0.71
CA VAL A 310 17.32 -8.18 0.09
C VAL A 310 17.85 -9.26 -0.87
N ASP A 311 17.35 -10.48 -0.79
CA ASP A 311 17.72 -11.60 -1.67
C ASP A 311 16.78 -11.75 -2.86
N ASN A 312 15.89 -10.79 -3.13
CA ASN A 312 15.06 -10.83 -4.33
C ASN A 312 15.89 -10.80 -5.62
N VAL A 313 16.88 -9.89 -5.68
CA VAL A 313 17.77 -9.66 -6.82
C VAL A 313 19.18 -9.26 -6.33
N PRO A 314 20.24 -9.38 -7.14
CA PRO A 314 21.56 -8.88 -6.78
C PRO A 314 21.55 -7.36 -6.59
N GLY A 315 22.34 -6.85 -5.63
CA GLY A 315 22.67 -5.43 -5.51
C GLY A 315 22.62 -4.86 -4.10
N ALA A 316 21.78 -5.40 -3.20
CA ALA A 316 21.75 -4.94 -1.82
C ALA A 316 23.04 -5.37 -1.07
N PRO A 317 23.58 -4.56 -0.14
CA PRO A 317 24.86 -4.84 0.53
C PRO A 317 24.92 -6.19 1.27
N ASN A 318 23.79 -6.68 1.78
CA ASN A 318 23.67 -7.94 2.51
C ASN A 318 22.88 -9.03 1.74
N ALA A 319 22.65 -8.81 0.44
CA ALA A 319 22.02 -9.80 -0.45
C ALA A 319 22.89 -11.05 -0.58
N ARG A 320 22.24 -12.21 -0.73
CA ARG A 320 22.91 -13.50 -0.86
C ARG A 320 22.22 -14.39 -1.88
N ALA A 321 23.01 -15.05 -2.72
CA ALA A 321 22.53 -16.09 -3.62
C ALA A 321 22.23 -17.42 -2.88
N PRO A 322 21.26 -18.22 -3.34
CA PRO A 322 20.43 -18.00 -4.52
C PRO A 322 19.41 -16.86 -4.31
N TYR A 323 19.21 -16.04 -5.34
CA TYR A 323 18.20 -14.98 -5.30
C TYR A 323 16.83 -15.51 -5.71
N SER A 324 15.76 -14.87 -5.22
CA SER A 324 14.38 -15.28 -5.54
C SER A 324 14.06 -15.13 -7.02
N PHE A 325 14.42 -14.01 -7.64
CA PHE A 325 14.00 -13.64 -9.00
C PHE A 325 15.16 -13.42 -9.97
N ASN A 326 16.38 -13.83 -9.60
CA ASN A 326 17.56 -13.70 -10.46
C ASN A 326 18.48 -14.91 -10.30
N ASN A 327 18.97 -15.48 -11.40
CA ASN A 327 19.85 -16.66 -11.37
C ASN A 327 21.29 -16.39 -10.89
N GLY A 328 21.60 -15.17 -10.45
CA GLY A 328 22.93 -14.73 -10.01
C GLY A 328 23.85 -14.29 -11.15
N THR A 329 23.34 -14.23 -12.38
CA THR A 329 24.10 -13.84 -13.57
C THR A 329 23.43 -12.68 -14.32
N SER A 330 24.16 -12.06 -15.24
CA SER A 330 23.62 -11.06 -16.17
C SER A 330 22.92 -11.67 -17.40
N THR A 331 22.78 -12.99 -17.45
CA THR A 331 22.19 -13.72 -18.58
C THR A 331 20.93 -14.48 -18.15
N PRO A 332 19.78 -14.29 -18.83
CA PRO A 332 19.56 -13.34 -19.92
C PRO A 332 19.61 -11.88 -19.45
N LYS A 333 19.91 -10.97 -20.38
CA LYS A 333 19.98 -9.54 -20.11
C LYS A 333 18.59 -8.97 -19.77
N THR A 334 18.54 -8.03 -18.85
CA THR A 334 17.31 -7.38 -18.35
C THR A 334 17.30 -5.88 -18.66
N ASP A 335 17.04 -5.48 -19.90
CA ASP A 335 17.17 -4.07 -20.32
C ASP A 335 16.26 -3.09 -19.57
N ARG A 336 15.13 -3.60 -19.05
CA ARG A 336 14.10 -2.80 -18.35
C ARG A 336 13.74 -3.38 -16.99
N GLY A 337 14.69 -4.06 -16.36
CA GLY A 337 14.52 -4.70 -15.06
C GLY A 337 13.99 -6.14 -15.12
N TYR A 338 13.65 -6.66 -16.29
CA TYR A 338 13.30 -8.07 -16.48
C TYR A 338 13.71 -8.57 -17.89
N ALA A 339 13.88 -9.88 -18.08
CA ALA A 339 14.25 -10.47 -19.38
C ALA A 339 13.07 -11.11 -20.14
N ASN A 340 12.07 -11.61 -19.42
CA ASN A 340 10.95 -12.34 -19.99
C ASN A 340 9.66 -12.12 -19.20
N LYS A 341 8.52 -12.35 -19.86
CA LYS A 341 7.17 -12.35 -19.29
C LYS A 341 6.54 -13.71 -19.60
N PRO A 342 5.87 -14.39 -18.65
CA PRO A 342 5.05 -15.54 -19.00
C PRO A 342 4.01 -15.16 -20.06
N THR A 343 3.80 -16.04 -21.03
CA THR A 343 2.80 -15.88 -22.10
C THR A 343 1.66 -16.88 -21.90
N GLY A 344 0.45 -16.49 -22.30
CA GLY A 344 -0.76 -17.33 -22.21
C GLY A 344 -1.74 -16.94 -21.11
N THR A 345 -2.85 -17.68 -21.03
CA THR A 345 -3.89 -17.53 -20.01
C THR A 345 -3.95 -18.79 -19.15
N GLY A 346 -4.38 -18.67 -17.90
CA GLY A 346 -4.43 -19.81 -16.96
C GLY A 346 -3.13 -20.06 -16.20
N ALA A 347 -3.21 -20.88 -15.15
CA ALA A 347 -2.04 -21.35 -14.42
C ALA A 347 -1.33 -22.46 -15.20
N LEU A 348 -0.01 -22.31 -15.36
CA LEU A 348 0.83 -23.32 -16.01
C LEU A 348 1.33 -24.34 -14.98
N PRO A 349 1.46 -25.63 -15.33
CA PRO A 349 2.16 -26.60 -14.49
C PRO A 349 3.64 -26.25 -14.34
N VAL A 350 4.26 -26.67 -13.23
CA VAL A 350 5.66 -26.34 -12.89
C VAL A 350 6.64 -26.67 -14.03
N SER A 351 6.42 -27.77 -14.76
CA SER A 351 7.27 -28.19 -15.89
C SER A 351 7.28 -27.19 -17.06
N GLN A 352 6.22 -26.40 -17.23
CA GLN A 352 6.06 -25.43 -18.32
C GLN A 352 6.39 -23.99 -17.91
N ARG A 353 6.56 -23.72 -16.61
CA ARG A 353 6.88 -22.38 -16.12
C ARG A 353 8.34 -22.04 -16.45
N VAL A 354 8.52 -20.82 -16.96
CA VAL A 354 9.84 -20.22 -17.23
C VAL A 354 10.10 -19.19 -16.13
N PRO A 355 11.19 -19.33 -15.33
CA PRO A 355 11.61 -18.32 -14.38
C PRO A 355 11.76 -16.95 -15.02
N VAL A 356 11.39 -15.91 -14.29
CA VAL A 356 11.56 -14.53 -14.74
C VAL A 356 12.92 -14.06 -14.23
N GLN A 357 13.81 -13.66 -15.13
CA GLN A 357 15.06 -13.01 -14.73
C GLN A 357 14.79 -11.54 -14.46
N VAL A 358 14.99 -11.10 -13.22
CA VAL A 358 14.70 -9.74 -12.72
C VAL A 358 15.98 -9.05 -12.26
N THR A 359 16.09 -7.76 -12.50
CA THR A 359 17.05 -6.86 -11.86
C THR A 359 16.35 -5.60 -11.39
N ARG A 360 16.95 -4.89 -10.42
CA ARG A 360 16.48 -3.57 -10.02
C ARG A 360 16.82 -2.55 -11.11
N PHE A 361 15.80 -1.97 -11.74
CA PHE A 361 15.97 -0.94 -12.76
C PHE A 361 16.01 0.47 -12.16
N ASN A 362 15.17 0.75 -11.16
CA ASN A 362 15.17 2.03 -10.45
C ASN A 362 16.03 1.92 -9.18
N PRO A 363 17.13 2.69 -9.05
CA PRO A 363 18.00 2.60 -7.89
C PRO A 363 17.32 3.11 -6.62
N ILE A 364 17.68 2.53 -5.47
CA ILE A 364 17.29 3.06 -4.16
C ILE A 364 17.97 4.44 -3.99
N PRO A 365 17.24 5.48 -3.54
CA PRO A 365 17.78 6.83 -3.48
C PRO A 365 19.05 6.96 -2.64
N THR A 366 20.03 7.66 -3.19
CA THR A 366 21.30 8.03 -2.55
C THR A 366 21.35 9.50 -2.13
N THR A 367 20.20 10.19 -2.20
CA THR A 367 20.04 11.58 -1.79
C THR A 367 19.04 11.74 -0.63
N PRO A 368 19.24 12.73 0.27
CA PRO A 368 20.43 13.57 0.38
C PRO A 368 21.60 12.74 0.96
N LYS A 369 22.83 13.01 0.51
CA LYS A 369 24.01 12.22 0.91
C LYS A 369 24.18 12.21 2.44
N GLY A 370 24.33 11.03 3.04
CA GLY A 370 24.50 10.84 4.48
C GLY A 370 23.19 10.67 5.25
N LEU A 371 22.05 10.97 4.62
CA LEU A 371 20.69 10.76 5.15
C LEU A 371 19.77 10.20 4.06
N SER A 372 20.33 9.53 3.05
CA SER A 372 19.56 8.97 1.94
C SER A 372 18.78 7.74 2.36
N THR A 373 17.88 7.24 1.50
CA THR A 373 17.17 5.98 1.73
C THR A 373 18.15 4.83 1.98
N VAL A 374 19.27 4.76 1.24
CA VAL A 374 20.34 3.77 1.48
C VAL A 374 21.00 3.94 2.84
N ASP A 375 21.28 5.19 3.27
CA ASP A 375 21.89 5.46 4.58
C ASP A 375 20.94 5.06 5.73
N LEU A 376 19.65 5.37 5.58
CA LEU A 376 18.61 4.99 6.55
C LEU A 376 18.38 3.49 6.59
N ASN A 377 18.42 2.79 5.46
CA ASN A 377 18.39 1.33 5.43
C ASN A 377 19.51 0.74 6.28
N ALA A 378 20.75 1.17 6.09
CA ALA A 378 21.88 0.70 6.89
C ALA A 378 21.71 0.99 8.39
N LEU A 379 21.17 2.17 8.72
CA LEU A 379 20.91 2.59 10.08
C LEU A 379 19.84 1.73 10.78
N TYR A 380 18.70 1.49 10.12
CA TYR A 380 17.62 0.66 10.66
C TYR A 380 17.97 -0.83 10.70
N GLN A 381 18.64 -1.36 9.67
CA GLN A 381 19.12 -2.74 9.65
C GLN A 381 20.11 -3.01 10.79
N LYS A 382 20.95 -2.03 11.14
CA LYS A 382 21.80 -2.10 12.34
C LYS A 382 20.98 -2.07 13.63
N ALA A 383 19.97 -1.20 13.72
CA ALA A 383 19.15 -1.03 14.92
C ALA A 383 18.31 -2.28 15.26
N VAL A 384 17.79 -3.00 14.26
CA VAL A 384 17.02 -4.24 14.48
C VAL A 384 17.91 -5.45 14.82
N GLY A 385 19.24 -5.30 14.81
CA GLY A 385 20.19 -6.30 15.29
C GLY A 385 20.06 -7.65 14.58
N ASN A 386 19.73 -8.70 15.32
CA ASN A 386 19.57 -10.05 14.77
C ASN A 386 18.14 -10.40 14.34
N ALA A 387 17.17 -9.51 14.55
CA ALA A 387 15.82 -9.72 14.07
C ALA A 387 15.82 -9.87 12.53
N TRP A 388 14.92 -10.69 12.01
CA TRP A 388 14.81 -10.99 10.58
C TRP A 388 14.60 -9.73 9.71
N LEU A 389 14.10 -8.64 10.28
CA LEU A 389 13.90 -7.35 9.60
C LEU A 389 15.20 -6.78 9.00
N LYS A 390 16.39 -7.19 9.47
CA LYS A 390 17.66 -6.76 8.86
C LYS A 390 17.83 -7.18 7.40
N TYR A 391 17.03 -8.15 6.93
CA TYR A 391 17.02 -8.65 5.56
C TYR A 391 15.95 -7.98 4.69
N TYR A 392 15.43 -6.84 5.13
CA TYR A 392 14.49 -6.02 4.39
C TYR A 392 15.08 -4.61 4.20
N GLU A 393 14.72 -3.97 3.11
CA GLU A 393 15.16 -2.62 2.76
C GLU A 393 13.98 -1.78 2.26
N LEU A 394 13.94 -0.50 2.64
CA LEU A 394 13.06 0.49 2.04
C LEU A 394 13.60 0.79 0.63
N VAL A 395 12.76 0.59 -0.38
CA VAL A 395 13.09 0.90 -1.77
C VAL A 395 12.82 2.37 -2.05
N ILE A 396 11.65 2.85 -1.60
CA ILE A 396 11.21 4.22 -1.82
C ILE A 396 10.06 4.60 -0.89
N THR A 397 10.01 5.88 -0.52
CA THR A 397 8.81 6.55 -0.01
C THR A 397 8.31 7.56 -1.05
N GLN A 398 7.01 7.56 -1.35
CA GLN A 398 6.36 8.53 -2.22
C GLN A 398 5.27 9.29 -1.44
N TRP A 399 5.18 10.61 -1.63
CA TRP A 399 4.19 11.46 -0.98
C TRP A 399 3.83 12.69 -1.83
N PRO A 400 2.67 13.34 -1.60
CA PRO A 400 2.33 14.60 -2.23
C PRO A 400 3.10 15.77 -1.60
N THR A 401 3.53 16.73 -2.41
CA THR A 401 4.18 17.98 -1.97
C THR A 401 3.27 19.21 -2.05
N ASP A 402 2.09 19.07 -2.65
CA ASP A 402 1.06 20.13 -2.74
C ASP A 402 -0.33 19.51 -2.66
N ASP A 403 -0.92 19.50 -1.47
CA ASP A 403 -2.24 18.92 -1.19
C ASP A 403 -3.41 19.74 -1.76
N THR A 404 -3.14 20.91 -2.33
CA THR A 404 -4.15 21.78 -2.95
C THR A 404 -4.33 21.53 -4.44
N SER A 405 -3.44 20.73 -5.04
CA SER A 405 -3.40 20.55 -6.48
C SER A 405 -4.39 19.52 -7.02
N PHE A 406 -5.05 18.77 -6.15
CA PHE A 406 -5.86 17.61 -6.53
C PHE A 406 -6.98 17.94 -7.51
N LYS A 407 -7.07 17.14 -8.58
CA LYS A 407 -8.25 17.02 -9.43
C LYS A 407 -8.54 15.57 -9.70
N LEU A 408 -9.81 15.23 -9.95
CA LEU A 408 -10.17 13.88 -10.35
C LEU A 408 -9.59 13.55 -11.72
N TYR A 409 -8.98 12.36 -11.85
CA TYR A 409 -8.62 11.79 -13.14
C TYR A 409 -9.87 11.52 -14.00
N GLY A 410 -9.68 11.36 -15.32
CA GLY A 410 -10.79 11.05 -16.24
C GLY A 410 -11.75 12.22 -16.38
N SER A 411 -12.96 12.11 -15.82
CA SER A 411 -14.01 13.13 -15.97
C SER A 411 -13.67 14.48 -15.34
N GLY A 412 -12.75 14.53 -14.37
CA GLY A 412 -12.24 15.77 -13.79
C GLY A 412 -11.08 16.40 -14.57
N GLY A 413 -10.59 15.74 -15.62
CA GLY A 413 -9.50 16.23 -16.47
C GLY A 413 -8.14 16.35 -15.77
N GLY A 414 -7.97 15.74 -14.59
CA GLY A 414 -6.73 15.78 -13.84
C GLY A 414 -5.58 15.04 -14.52
N ILE A 415 -4.38 15.61 -14.44
CA ILE A 415 -3.17 15.15 -15.12
C ILE A 415 -2.09 14.86 -14.06
N TYR A 416 -1.58 13.64 -14.06
CA TYR A 416 -0.44 13.26 -13.22
C TYR A 416 0.87 13.90 -13.72
N PRO A 417 1.78 14.36 -12.83
CA PRO A 417 1.66 14.44 -11.37
C PRO A 417 0.98 15.72 -10.87
N LYS A 418 0.83 16.72 -11.74
CA LYS A 418 0.43 18.08 -11.37
C LYS A 418 -0.86 18.10 -10.54
N ASP A 419 -1.87 17.37 -10.97
CA ASP A 419 -3.19 17.36 -10.33
C ASP A 419 -3.38 16.17 -9.35
N CYS A 420 -2.28 15.53 -8.95
CA CYS A 420 -2.24 14.44 -7.97
C CYS A 420 -1.17 14.73 -6.92
N GLY A 421 -1.31 15.86 -6.23
CA GLY A 421 -0.46 16.20 -5.09
C GLY A 421 0.97 16.62 -5.45
N VAL A 422 1.31 16.77 -6.74
CA VAL A 422 2.69 16.99 -7.21
C VAL A 422 3.65 15.95 -6.60
N ALA A 423 3.33 14.67 -6.84
CA ALA A 423 4.03 13.53 -6.25
C ALA A 423 5.57 13.64 -6.23
N PHE A 424 6.19 13.30 -5.10
CA PHE A 424 7.63 13.16 -4.99
C PHE A 424 8.05 11.78 -4.44
N PRO A 425 8.97 11.07 -5.10
CA PRO A 425 9.38 11.29 -6.49
C PRO A 425 8.20 11.12 -7.46
N VAL A 426 8.28 11.72 -8.64
CA VAL A 426 7.21 11.60 -9.64
C VAL A 426 7.11 10.16 -10.18
N ASP A 427 8.25 9.50 -10.41
CA ASP A 427 8.34 8.23 -11.12
C ASP A 427 9.39 7.32 -10.49
N GLY A 428 9.48 6.08 -10.96
CA GLY A 428 10.51 5.13 -10.56
C GLY A 428 10.29 4.53 -9.17
N CYS A 429 9.06 4.61 -8.66
CA CYS A 429 8.67 3.99 -7.39
C CYS A 429 8.14 2.58 -7.68
N ALA A 430 9.04 1.63 -7.96
CA ALA A 430 8.68 0.28 -8.41
C ALA A 430 9.43 -0.80 -7.62
N ASN A 431 8.69 -1.78 -7.10
CA ASN A 431 9.21 -2.93 -6.41
C ASN A 431 9.59 -4.04 -7.41
N THR A 432 10.70 -4.75 -7.19
CA THR A 432 11.14 -5.85 -8.06
C THR A 432 10.19 -7.05 -8.08
N SER A 433 9.42 -7.24 -7.00
CA SER A 433 8.45 -8.34 -6.88
C SER A 433 7.02 -7.93 -7.28
N MET A 434 6.60 -6.70 -7.02
CA MET A 434 5.22 -6.28 -7.32
C MET A 434 5.10 -5.54 -8.67
N GLU A 435 6.01 -4.65 -9.01
CA GLU A 435 6.00 -3.86 -10.25
C GLU A 435 7.07 -4.35 -11.23
N THR A 436 7.44 -5.64 -11.16
CA THR A 436 8.50 -6.26 -11.99
C THR A 436 8.45 -5.81 -13.45
N TYR A 437 7.24 -5.77 -14.01
CA TYR A 437 6.96 -5.49 -15.41
C TYR A 437 6.62 -4.03 -15.73
N PHE A 438 6.69 -3.16 -14.72
CA PHE A 438 6.40 -1.73 -14.79
C PHE A 438 7.54 -0.89 -14.25
N GLN A 439 8.75 -1.46 -14.09
CA GLN A 439 9.88 -0.70 -13.57
C GLN A 439 10.27 0.46 -14.50
N SER A 440 10.16 0.26 -15.82
CA SER A 440 10.44 1.31 -16.81
C SER A 440 9.18 2.09 -17.19
N LYS A 441 9.33 3.39 -17.48
CA LYS A 441 8.24 4.23 -18.02
C LYS A 441 7.66 3.69 -19.34
N LEU A 442 8.49 3.04 -20.15
CA LEU A 442 8.06 2.47 -21.43
C LEU A 442 7.08 1.31 -21.21
N ASP A 443 7.39 0.42 -20.26
CA ASP A 443 6.51 -0.71 -19.95
C ASP A 443 5.29 -0.28 -19.10
N ALA A 444 5.38 0.88 -18.45
CA ALA A 444 4.34 1.45 -17.60
C ALA A 444 3.56 2.60 -18.26
N SER A 445 3.46 2.64 -19.59
CA SER A 445 2.84 3.77 -20.32
C SER A 445 1.36 3.99 -20.00
N THR A 446 0.64 2.96 -19.55
CA THR A 446 -0.79 3.06 -19.22
C THR A 446 -1.06 3.52 -17.79
N PHE A 447 -0.27 3.05 -16.82
CA PHE A 447 -0.53 3.25 -15.38
C PHE A 447 0.55 4.08 -14.67
N GLY A 448 1.67 4.37 -15.35
CA GLY A 448 2.86 4.96 -14.78
C GLY A 448 3.65 3.99 -13.90
N ASN A 449 4.89 4.36 -13.58
CA ASN A 449 5.81 3.54 -12.80
C ASN A 449 6.02 4.08 -11.37
N SER A 450 4.95 4.56 -10.74
CA SER A 450 4.94 4.95 -9.33
C SER A 450 3.60 4.66 -8.66
N CYS A 451 3.58 4.60 -7.32
CA CYS A 451 2.40 4.26 -6.53
C CYS A 451 1.26 5.25 -6.82
N MET A 452 1.53 6.56 -6.67
CA MET A 452 0.55 7.61 -6.91
C MET A 452 0.10 7.65 -8.37
N SER A 453 1.00 7.49 -9.36
CA SER A 453 0.57 7.45 -10.77
C SER A 453 -0.37 6.29 -11.06
N CYS A 454 -0.07 5.09 -10.52
CA CYS A 454 -0.88 3.90 -10.76
C CYS A 454 -2.24 4.00 -10.05
N HIS A 455 -2.26 4.55 -8.84
CA HIS A 455 -3.47 4.66 -8.04
C HIS A 455 -4.32 5.90 -8.36
N TYR A 456 -3.77 6.90 -9.07
CA TYR A 456 -4.52 8.09 -9.50
C TYR A 456 -5.63 7.79 -10.51
N GLN A 457 -5.69 6.57 -11.03
CA GLN A 457 -6.80 6.07 -11.84
C GLN A 457 -7.99 5.55 -11.01
N ALA A 458 -7.81 5.45 -9.68
CA ALA A 458 -8.86 5.16 -8.70
C ALA A 458 -9.16 6.36 -7.77
N PRO A 459 -9.24 7.62 -8.25
CA PRO A 459 -9.27 8.79 -7.38
C PRO A 459 -10.64 9.01 -6.72
N GLY A 460 -11.72 8.48 -7.30
CA GLY A 460 -13.07 8.53 -6.71
C GLY A 460 -13.22 7.65 -5.47
N THR A 461 -12.39 6.61 -5.36
CA THR A 461 -12.36 5.68 -4.23
C THR A 461 -11.18 5.93 -3.30
N ASP A 462 -10.72 7.19 -3.21
CA ASP A 462 -9.53 7.61 -2.46
C ASP A 462 -8.32 6.70 -2.71
N PHE A 463 -7.95 6.56 -3.99
CA PHE A 463 -6.81 5.75 -4.44
C PHE A 463 -6.94 4.24 -4.19
N SER A 464 -8.12 3.74 -3.75
CA SER A 464 -8.36 2.31 -3.51
C SER A 464 -8.94 1.59 -4.73
N TRP A 465 -8.07 0.96 -5.52
CA TRP A 465 -8.51 0.04 -6.59
C TRP A 465 -9.39 -1.09 -6.07
N SER A 466 -9.11 -1.60 -4.88
CA SER A 466 -9.88 -2.69 -4.28
C SER A 466 -11.32 -2.28 -4.05
N LEU A 467 -11.54 -1.07 -3.53
CA LEU A 467 -12.90 -0.54 -3.36
C LEU A 467 -13.57 -0.30 -4.71
N GLN A 468 -12.87 0.30 -5.67
CA GLN A 468 -13.44 0.62 -6.99
C GLN A 468 -13.91 -0.62 -7.75
N ASN A 469 -13.08 -1.65 -7.76
CA ASN A 469 -13.26 -2.84 -8.61
C ASN A 469 -14.02 -3.97 -7.90
N ARG A 470 -14.05 -3.99 -6.56
CA ARG A 470 -14.66 -5.11 -5.79
C ARG A 470 -15.92 -4.75 -5.02
N SER A 471 -16.28 -3.47 -4.93
CA SER A 471 -17.62 -3.10 -4.47
C SER A 471 -18.67 -3.74 -5.39
N HIS A 472 -19.72 -4.33 -4.82
CA HIS A 472 -20.67 -5.19 -5.53
C HIS A 472 -22.14 -4.79 -5.36
#